data_AF-A0A7S0L0B3-F1
#
_entry.id   AF-A0A7S0L0B3-F1
#
_cell.length_a   1.000
_cell.length_b   1.000
_cell.length_c   1.000
_cell.angle_alpha   90.00
_cell.angle_beta   90.00
_cell.angle_gamma   90.00
#
_symmetry.space_group_name_H-M   'P 1'
#
loop_
_entity.id
_entity.type
_entity.pdbx_description
1 polymer ?
#
loop_
_entity_poly.entity_id
_entity_poly.type
_entity_poly.pdbx_seq_one_letter_code
_entity_poly.pdbx_strand_id
1 'polypeptide(L)'
;MDTIVAFVMLVAFVVPLLVFLWSRSEPAPEKSETSLQMAAREKSEPTLQTVTDETMGDTKVEPMEPRVSTDGECTQAEKAPTSAEAGAPTSEEQSTSGEPIPSGSSYAPTLVDFASVRKIAIIGTGTIGSGWAAYFVAQGYTVCAYVRSEASEEKFYDFLRVAWRKMVARGLASDPDGWRAVTCERDLGACVRAADYVQESVVEELALKQSIIEQIDAHTRPHVFIASSSSFIPLSLIRARATRHPQRIATAHPTLPQWDDFVEVLGASAEATRWLATFLGREHVGMDAITMKHEMHGHVHNFCLQVVVSGGVGLIKAGITTAEELDVALVHMAKLIIASGGASNAFVGAVGNGSEDATAALAADVMLGLPAAIPACFISRVLPPPLAKLAVASISRVSSLYTGSPLVKRLAKRVAYFSNKEFFAVWRAGPGNEAYEERTLQRLNALARLG
;
A
#
# COMPACT_ATOMS: atom_id res chain seq x y z
N MET A 1 -30.62 -0.52 15.41
CA MET A 1 -30.09 0.76 14.87
C MET A 1 -29.00 1.31 15.79
N ASP A 2 -29.15 1.18 17.11
CA ASP A 2 -28.15 1.62 18.11
C ASP A 2 -26.81 0.88 18.07
N THR A 3 -26.80 -0.39 17.64
CA THR A 3 -25.58 -1.20 17.52
C THR A 3 -24.65 -0.72 16.40
N ILE A 4 -25.19 -0.13 15.32
CA ILE A 4 -24.40 0.30 14.16
C ILE A 4 -23.73 1.64 14.44
N VAL A 5 -24.43 2.57 15.11
CA VAL A 5 -23.84 3.84 15.55
C VAL A 5 -22.79 3.61 16.64
N ALA A 6 -23.07 2.70 17.57
CA ALA A 6 -22.07 2.26 18.55
C ALA A 6 -20.87 1.56 17.88
N PHE A 7 -21.09 0.73 16.85
CA PHE A 7 -20.03 0.07 16.09
C PHE A 7 -19.21 1.06 15.25
N VAL A 8 -19.83 2.04 14.61
CA VAL A 8 -19.12 3.10 13.85
C VAL A 8 -18.34 4.00 14.80
N MET A 9 -18.87 4.32 15.98
CA MET A 9 -18.13 5.06 17.02
C MET A 9 -17.00 4.23 17.63
N LEU A 10 -17.20 2.92 17.83
CA LEU A 10 -16.17 1.98 18.25
C LEU A 10 -15.08 1.87 17.17
N VAL A 11 -15.44 1.78 15.90
CA VAL A 11 -14.46 1.69 14.81
C VAL A 11 -13.74 3.03 14.57
N ALA A 12 -14.43 4.17 14.69
CA ALA A 12 -13.84 5.48 14.46
C ALA A 12 -12.99 5.99 15.63
N PHE A 13 -13.29 5.59 16.88
CA PHE A 13 -12.55 6.06 18.06
C PHE A 13 -11.80 4.95 18.79
N VAL A 14 -12.38 3.76 18.92
CA VAL A 14 -11.74 2.65 19.62
C VAL A 14 -10.69 1.96 18.76
N VAL A 15 -10.83 1.85 17.43
CA VAL A 15 -9.74 1.30 16.60
C VAL A 15 -8.51 2.21 16.57
N PRO A 16 -8.60 3.54 16.35
CA PRO A 16 -7.43 4.41 16.49
C PRO A 16 -6.85 4.45 17.90
N LEU A 17 -7.69 4.36 18.94
CA LEU A 17 -7.24 4.27 20.33
C LEU A 17 -6.55 2.92 20.62
N LEU A 18 -7.05 1.81 20.10
CA LEU A 18 -6.43 0.48 20.23
C LEU A 18 -5.13 0.40 19.44
N VAL A 19 -5.06 0.99 18.24
CA VAL A 19 -3.82 1.13 17.47
C VAL A 19 -2.81 2.00 18.23
N PHE A 20 -3.25 3.10 18.84
CA PHE A 20 -2.42 3.96 19.68
C PHE A 20 -1.93 3.24 20.95
N LEU A 21 -2.80 2.50 21.64
CA LEU A 21 -2.45 1.72 22.83
C LEU A 21 -1.54 0.53 22.49
N TRP A 22 -1.77 -0.12 21.35
CA TRP A 22 -0.93 -1.20 20.83
C TRP A 22 0.47 -0.70 20.45
N SER A 23 0.56 0.49 19.83
CA SER A 23 1.85 1.15 19.57
C SER A 23 2.63 1.54 20.83
N ARG A 24 1.98 1.50 22.00
CA ARG A 24 2.56 1.79 23.32
C ARG A 24 2.85 0.52 24.13
N SER A 25 2.35 -0.65 23.71
CA SER A 25 2.38 -1.88 24.50
C SER A 25 3.61 -2.77 24.24
N GLU A 26 4.64 -2.30 23.55
CA GLU A 26 5.89 -3.06 23.48
C GLU A 26 6.57 -3.10 24.86
N PRO A 27 6.85 -4.28 25.42
CA PRO A 27 7.71 -4.39 26.58
C PRO A 27 9.16 -4.08 26.18
N ALA A 28 9.91 -3.44 27.08
CA ALA A 28 11.36 -3.36 26.97
C ALA A 28 11.96 -4.76 26.75
N PRO A 29 13.05 -4.91 25.98
CA PRO A 29 13.59 -6.22 25.67
C PRO A 29 14.15 -6.86 26.93
N GLU A 30 13.57 -7.99 27.36
CA GLU A 30 14.13 -8.80 28.43
C GLU A 30 14.24 -10.27 28.02
N LYS A 31 15.26 -10.90 28.61
CA LYS A 31 16.07 -12.01 28.12
C LYS A 31 15.38 -13.38 28.18
N SER A 32 15.66 -14.18 27.14
CA SER A 32 15.73 -15.66 27.05
C SER A 32 14.70 -16.55 27.75
N GLU A 33 13.90 -17.22 26.91
CA GLU A 33 13.48 -18.64 26.93
C GLU A 33 13.67 -19.46 28.21
N THR A 34 12.57 -19.76 28.93
CA THR A 34 12.36 -21.12 29.50
C THR A 34 10.91 -21.42 29.95
N SER A 35 9.99 -20.46 29.98
CA SER A 35 8.79 -20.62 30.84
C SER A 35 7.43 -20.82 30.14
N LEU A 36 7.36 -20.91 28.81
CA LEU A 36 6.09 -21.01 28.08
C LEU A 36 5.91 -22.30 27.24
N GLN A 37 6.74 -23.31 27.48
CA GLN A 37 6.53 -24.67 26.95
C GLN A 37 5.48 -25.51 27.72
N MET A 38 4.71 -24.93 28.65
CA MET A 38 3.80 -25.71 29.52
C MET A 38 2.31 -25.37 29.43
N ALA A 39 1.82 -24.64 28.42
CA ALA A 39 0.39 -24.40 28.30
C ALA A 39 -0.12 -24.52 26.86
N ALA A 40 -1.03 -25.47 26.65
CA ALA A 40 -1.98 -25.56 25.52
C ALA A 40 -1.49 -26.20 24.21
N ARG A 41 -0.85 -27.37 24.31
CA ARG A 41 -1.33 -28.53 23.53
C ARG A 41 -2.65 -28.98 24.18
N GLU A 42 -3.79 -28.80 23.51
CA GLU A 42 -4.90 -29.75 23.50
C GLU A 42 -6.14 -29.19 22.77
N LYS A 43 -6.61 -29.96 21.78
CA LYS A 43 -8.01 -30.10 21.29
C LYS A 43 -8.56 -28.95 20.43
N SER A 44 -9.22 -29.13 19.28
CA SER A 44 -9.55 -30.26 18.38
C SER A 44 -10.46 -29.67 17.29
N GLU A 45 -10.21 -29.92 16.00
CA GLU A 45 -11.16 -29.74 14.88
C GLU A 45 -12.31 -30.77 14.95
N PRO A 46 -13.51 -30.56 14.35
CA PRO A 46 -13.75 -30.84 12.91
C PRO A 46 -14.84 -30.02 12.16
N THR A 47 -14.53 -29.69 10.89
CA THR A 47 -15.20 -30.18 9.64
C THR A 47 -16.57 -29.68 9.13
N LEU A 48 -16.53 -29.16 7.88
CA LEU A 48 -17.46 -29.15 6.72
C LEU A 48 -18.91 -28.61 6.83
N GLN A 49 -19.30 -27.74 5.89
CA GLN A 49 -20.17 -28.11 4.76
C GLN A 49 -20.31 -27.03 3.67
N THR A 50 -20.42 -27.55 2.45
CA THR A 50 -20.60 -26.95 1.12
C THR A 50 -22.00 -26.39 0.87
N VAL A 51 -22.14 -25.32 0.07
CA VAL A 51 -23.34 -25.04 -0.75
C VAL A 51 -22.91 -24.48 -2.11
N THR A 52 -23.61 -24.96 -3.12
CA THR A 52 -23.45 -24.89 -4.58
C THR A 52 -24.10 -23.67 -5.24
N ASP A 53 -23.80 -23.50 -6.53
CA ASP A 53 -24.60 -22.85 -7.60
C ASP A 53 -24.76 -21.31 -7.53
N GLU A 54 -24.83 -20.55 -8.62
CA GLU A 54 -25.11 -20.84 -10.03
C GLU A 54 -24.69 -19.64 -10.90
N THR A 55 -24.66 -19.90 -12.20
CA THR A 55 -24.31 -19.08 -13.37
C THR A 55 -25.13 -17.81 -13.64
N MET A 56 -24.50 -16.85 -14.34
CA MET A 56 -24.90 -16.21 -15.62
C MET A 56 -24.73 -14.69 -15.65
N GLY A 57 -24.25 -14.18 -16.80
CA GLY A 57 -24.67 -12.86 -17.28
C GLY A 57 -23.58 -12.00 -17.91
N ASP A 58 -23.01 -12.42 -19.03
CA ASP A 58 -22.27 -11.55 -19.95
C ASP A 58 -23.17 -10.43 -20.47
N THR A 59 -22.71 -9.18 -20.42
CA THR A 59 -23.08 -8.18 -21.44
C THR A 59 -21.87 -7.36 -21.86
N LYS A 60 -21.54 -7.55 -23.13
CA LYS A 60 -20.46 -6.97 -23.91
C LYS A 60 -20.86 -5.55 -24.36
N VAL A 61 -19.97 -4.57 -24.24
CA VAL A 61 -20.09 -3.25 -24.88
C VAL A 61 -18.78 -2.99 -25.64
N GLU A 62 -18.89 -2.77 -26.94
CA GLU A 62 -17.78 -2.43 -27.84
C GLU A 62 -17.42 -0.94 -27.78
N PRO A 63 -16.15 -0.55 -28.04
CA PRO A 63 -15.66 0.81 -27.85
C PRO A 63 -15.64 1.64 -29.15
N MET A 64 -15.79 2.96 -28.97
CA MET A 64 -15.75 3.99 -30.00
C MET A 64 -14.31 4.53 -30.18
N GLU A 65 -13.81 4.55 -31.42
CA GLU A 65 -12.46 5.01 -31.79
C GLU A 65 -12.27 6.54 -31.66
N PRO A 66 -11.07 7.03 -31.29
CA PRO A 66 -10.68 8.41 -31.50
C PRO A 66 -9.79 8.59 -32.74
N ARG A 67 -10.08 9.68 -33.47
CA ARG A 67 -9.34 10.17 -34.64
C ARG A 67 -7.97 10.71 -34.25
N VAL A 68 -6.99 10.42 -35.11
CA VAL A 68 -5.61 10.91 -35.11
C VAL A 68 -5.54 12.30 -35.75
N SER A 69 -4.74 13.19 -35.17
CA SER A 69 -3.98 14.22 -35.89
C SER A 69 -2.76 14.63 -35.05
N THR A 70 -1.54 14.49 -35.59
CA THR A 70 -0.60 15.60 -35.85
C THR A 70 0.74 15.08 -36.37
N ASP A 71 1.23 15.75 -37.40
CA ASP A 71 2.57 15.71 -37.95
C ASP A 71 3.61 16.35 -37.01
N GLY A 72 4.90 16.06 -37.21
CA GLY A 72 5.99 17.00 -36.90
C GLY A 72 7.26 16.42 -36.31
N GLU A 73 8.25 16.20 -37.17
CA GLU A 73 9.60 15.63 -36.97
C GLU A 73 10.58 16.48 -36.11
N CYS A 74 11.65 15.83 -35.59
CA CYS A 74 13.11 16.16 -35.76
C CYS A 74 13.95 15.24 -34.81
N THR A 75 14.54 14.11 -35.24
CA THR A 75 15.96 13.88 -35.67
C THR A 75 17.03 14.53 -34.74
N GLN A 76 18.21 13.97 -34.41
CA GLN A 76 18.96 12.74 -34.74
C GLN A 76 20.23 12.66 -33.83
N ALA A 77 20.79 11.44 -33.71
CA ALA A 77 22.23 11.06 -33.60
C ALA A 77 23.04 11.45 -32.32
N GLU A 78 24.04 10.71 -31.81
CA GLU A 78 24.98 9.78 -32.45
C GLU A 78 25.72 8.86 -31.42
N LYS A 79 26.23 7.70 -31.90
CA LYS A 79 27.08 6.68 -31.22
C LYS A 79 28.56 7.17 -31.14
N ALA A 80 29.51 6.60 -30.38
CA ALA A 80 30.16 5.27 -30.48
C ALA A 80 31.43 5.21 -29.53
N PRO A 81 32.34 4.19 -29.54
CA PRO A 81 32.50 3.22 -28.44
C PRO A 81 33.98 2.88 -28.04
N THR A 82 34.23 1.62 -27.61
CA THR A 82 35.50 0.82 -27.50
C THR A 82 36.19 0.86 -26.12
N SER A 83 36.66 -0.22 -25.48
CA SER A 83 37.32 -1.45 -25.97
C SER A 83 37.34 -2.59 -24.93
N ALA A 84 37.73 -3.78 -25.37
CA ALA A 84 37.64 -5.09 -24.72
C ALA A 84 39.02 -5.69 -24.34
N GLU A 85 38.98 -6.94 -23.86
CA GLU A 85 40.05 -7.96 -23.68
C GLU A 85 40.68 -8.06 -22.27
N ALA A 86 41.12 -9.21 -21.74
CA ALA A 86 40.87 -10.66 -21.86
C ALA A 86 41.91 -11.34 -20.92
N GLY A 87 41.63 -12.51 -20.34
CA GLY A 87 42.70 -13.42 -19.86
C GLY A 87 42.47 -14.15 -18.52
N ALA A 88 42.19 -15.45 -18.61
CA ALA A 88 42.45 -16.51 -17.59
C ALA A 88 43.47 -17.51 -18.22
N PRO A 89 43.85 -18.70 -17.67
CA PRO A 89 43.49 -19.38 -16.40
C PRO A 89 44.68 -20.16 -15.71
N THR A 90 44.41 -20.94 -14.64
CA THR A 90 44.98 -22.29 -14.25
C THR A 90 44.58 -22.61 -12.78
N SER A 91 43.69 -23.59 -12.48
CA SER A 91 43.87 -25.03 -12.10
C SER A 91 44.92 -25.29 -10.99
N GLU A 92 44.80 -26.14 -9.97
CA GLU A 92 43.83 -27.08 -9.35
C GLU A 92 44.55 -27.57 -8.06
N GLU A 93 43.87 -27.88 -6.94
CA GLU A 93 44.15 -29.06 -6.06
C GLU A 93 43.25 -29.10 -4.81
N GLN A 94 42.73 -30.30 -4.52
CA GLN A 94 41.83 -30.65 -3.41
C GLN A 94 42.61 -31.07 -2.15
N SER A 95 42.09 -30.80 -0.94
CA SER A 95 42.20 -31.71 0.21
C SER A 95 41.25 -31.35 1.35
N THR A 96 40.82 -32.37 2.07
CA THR A 96 39.72 -32.51 3.02
C THR A 96 40.05 -32.10 4.45
N SER A 97 39.09 -31.53 5.18
CA SER A 97 38.78 -31.88 6.57
C SER A 97 37.51 -31.17 7.05
N GLY A 98 36.57 -31.93 7.61
CA GLY A 98 35.35 -31.38 8.22
C GLY A 98 35.67 -30.59 9.49
N GLU A 99 35.06 -29.42 9.62
CA GLU A 99 35.05 -28.61 10.83
C GLU A 99 33.61 -28.28 11.26
N PRO A 100 33.39 -28.03 12.57
CA PRO A 100 32.06 -28.04 13.19
C PRO A 100 31.24 -26.80 12.77
N ILE A 101 29.91 -26.98 12.68
CA ILE A 101 28.96 -25.89 12.41
C ILE A 101 29.09 -24.81 13.51
N PRO A 102 29.49 -23.57 13.18
CA PRO A 102 29.52 -22.49 14.17
C PRO A 102 28.07 -22.04 14.43
N SER A 103 27.63 -22.23 15.67
CA SER A 103 26.45 -21.54 16.21
C SER A 103 26.70 -20.03 16.19
N GLY A 104 25.86 -19.29 15.47
CA GLY A 104 25.82 -17.82 15.52
C GLY A 104 26.75 -17.11 14.54
N SER A 105 26.50 -17.26 13.23
CA SER A 105 27.04 -16.33 12.23
C SER A 105 25.96 -15.35 11.79
N SER A 106 26.24 -14.06 11.98
CA SER A 106 25.54 -12.92 11.38
C SER A 106 25.71 -12.98 9.85
N TYR A 107 24.96 -13.85 9.18
CA TYR A 107 24.90 -13.88 7.72
C TYR A 107 23.97 -12.76 7.25
N ALA A 108 24.51 -11.56 7.08
CA ALA A 108 23.85 -10.56 6.24
C ALA A 108 24.16 -10.97 4.78
N PRO A 109 23.22 -11.58 4.03
CA PRO A 109 23.48 -11.84 2.63
C PRO A 109 23.73 -10.48 1.96
N THR A 110 24.82 -10.36 1.22
CA THR A 110 24.96 -9.27 0.26
C THR A 110 23.87 -9.48 -0.78
N LEU A 111 22.79 -8.72 -0.67
CA LEU A 111 21.75 -8.68 -1.68
C LEU A 111 22.38 -8.28 -3.02
N VAL A 112 21.79 -8.75 -4.12
CA VAL A 112 22.20 -8.34 -5.46
C VAL A 112 22.23 -6.82 -5.55
N ASP A 113 23.23 -6.26 -6.24
CA ASP A 113 23.21 -4.83 -6.54
C ASP A 113 21.97 -4.53 -7.38
N PHE A 114 21.11 -3.63 -6.92
CA PHE A 114 19.89 -3.24 -7.62
C PHE A 114 20.20 -2.75 -9.04
N ALA A 115 21.37 -2.13 -9.26
CA ALA A 115 21.80 -1.66 -10.57
C ALA A 115 22.17 -2.79 -11.54
N SER A 116 22.32 -4.03 -11.05
CA SER A 116 22.64 -5.23 -11.84
C SER A 116 21.41 -6.09 -12.17
N VAL A 117 20.25 -5.82 -11.58
CA VAL A 117 19.01 -6.55 -11.84
C VAL A 117 18.59 -6.35 -13.31
N ARG A 118 18.43 -7.44 -14.06
CA ARG A 118 17.97 -7.39 -15.47
C ARG A 118 16.82 -8.36 -15.75
N LYS A 119 16.84 -9.53 -15.11
CA LYS A 119 15.85 -10.59 -15.32
C LYS A 119 14.88 -10.69 -14.14
N ILE A 120 13.59 -10.68 -14.43
CA ILE A 120 12.53 -10.71 -13.42
C ILE A 120 11.66 -11.95 -13.63
N ALA A 121 11.48 -12.72 -12.56
CA ALA A 121 10.51 -13.80 -12.52
C ALA A 121 9.18 -13.31 -11.92
N ILE A 122 8.07 -13.61 -12.59
CA ILE A 122 6.71 -13.32 -12.15
C ILE A 122 6.02 -14.62 -11.78
N ILE A 123 5.65 -14.78 -10.51
CA ILE A 123 4.99 -15.98 -9.99
C ILE A 123 3.55 -15.65 -9.62
N GLY A 124 2.62 -16.08 -10.46
CA GLY A 124 1.20 -15.73 -10.38
C GLY A 124 0.81 -14.79 -11.52
N THR A 125 -0.05 -15.26 -12.40
CA THR A 125 -0.34 -14.65 -13.71
C THR A 125 -1.74 -14.04 -13.81
N GLY A 126 -2.33 -13.68 -12.66
CA GLY A 126 -3.59 -12.95 -12.60
C GLY A 126 -3.41 -11.45 -12.88
N THR A 127 -4.39 -10.64 -12.47
CA THR A 127 -4.41 -9.19 -12.68
C THR A 127 -3.15 -8.47 -12.16
N ILE A 128 -2.73 -8.74 -10.92
CA ILE A 128 -1.57 -8.07 -10.30
C ILE A 128 -0.26 -8.50 -10.96
N GLY A 129 -0.03 -9.81 -11.10
CA GLY A 129 1.19 -10.32 -11.71
C GLY A 129 1.33 -9.92 -13.18
N SER A 130 0.24 -9.85 -13.94
CA SER A 130 0.25 -9.31 -15.30
C SER A 130 0.51 -7.81 -15.34
N GLY A 131 0.02 -7.07 -14.34
CA GLY A 131 0.37 -5.67 -14.13
C GLY A 131 1.87 -5.49 -13.91
N TRP A 132 2.46 -6.26 -12.99
CA TRP A 132 3.91 -6.26 -12.75
C TRP A 132 4.71 -6.64 -14.00
N ALA A 133 4.31 -7.71 -14.69
CA ALA A 133 4.98 -8.14 -15.92
C ALA A 133 5.00 -7.04 -16.97
N ALA A 134 3.84 -6.39 -17.22
CA ALA A 134 3.75 -5.27 -18.16
C ALA A 134 4.61 -4.08 -17.71
N TYR A 135 4.58 -3.74 -16.42
CA TYR A 135 5.35 -2.63 -15.87
C TYR A 135 6.85 -2.86 -16.02
N PHE A 136 7.35 -4.01 -15.62
CA PHE A 136 8.78 -4.33 -15.73
C PHE A 136 9.25 -4.39 -17.19
N VAL A 137 8.46 -4.94 -18.12
CA VAL A 137 8.82 -4.88 -19.55
C VAL A 137 8.86 -3.45 -20.06
N ALA A 138 7.90 -2.59 -19.67
CA ALA A 138 7.89 -1.18 -20.06
C ALA A 138 9.14 -0.42 -19.57
N GLN A 139 9.71 -0.86 -18.43
CA GLN A 139 10.94 -0.32 -17.85
C GLN A 139 12.22 -1.00 -18.39
N GLY A 140 12.11 -1.87 -19.40
CA GLY A 140 13.25 -2.49 -20.08
C GLY A 140 13.81 -3.75 -19.41
N TYR A 141 13.14 -4.32 -18.42
CA TYR A 141 13.54 -5.59 -17.81
C TYR A 141 13.13 -6.79 -18.68
N THR A 142 13.94 -7.85 -18.65
CA THR A 142 13.57 -9.14 -19.24
C THR A 142 12.67 -9.88 -18.27
N VAL A 143 11.46 -10.25 -18.70
CA VAL A 143 10.46 -10.88 -17.83
C VAL A 143 10.17 -12.32 -18.24
N CYS A 144 10.19 -13.22 -17.26
CA CYS A 144 9.74 -14.60 -17.38
C CYS A 144 8.58 -14.84 -16.39
N ALA A 145 7.45 -15.33 -16.86
CA ALA A 145 6.29 -15.65 -16.03
C ALA A 145 6.16 -17.16 -15.84
N TYR A 146 5.94 -17.59 -14.61
CA TYR A 146 5.59 -18.97 -14.32
C TYR A 146 4.12 -19.25 -14.61
N VAL A 147 3.86 -20.21 -15.50
CA VAL A 147 2.53 -20.69 -15.89
C VAL A 147 2.41 -22.19 -15.61
N ARG A 148 1.22 -22.67 -15.27
CA ARG A 148 1.03 -24.09 -14.89
C ARG A 148 0.68 -25.00 -16.07
N SER A 149 0.12 -24.41 -17.13
CA SER A 149 -0.37 -25.09 -18.32
C SER A 149 -0.54 -24.09 -19.48
N GLU A 150 -0.70 -24.60 -20.70
CA GLU A 150 -0.99 -23.77 -21.89
C GLU A 150 -2.26 -22.94 -21.69
N ALA A 151 -3.31 -23.51 -21.10
CA ALA A 151 -4.52 -22.77 -20.77
C ALA A 151 -4.29 -21.62 -19.77
N SER A 152 -3.32 -21.74 -18.85
CA SER A 152 -2.96 -20.64 -17.94
C SER A 152 -2.07 -19.59 -18.61
N GLU A 153 -1.30 -19.98 -19.61
CA GLU A 153 -0.48 -19.08 -20.44
C GLU A 153 -1.37 -18.22 -21.36
N GLU A 154 -2.35 -18.83 -22.03
CA GLU A 154 -3.32 -18.08 -22.85
C GLU A 154 -4.05 -17.01 -22.03
N LYS A 155 -4.55 -17.40 -20.85
CA LYS A 155 -5.20 -16.49 -19.90
C LYS A 155 -4.24 -15.40 -19.41
N PHE A 156 -2.98 -15.74 -19.15
CA PHE A 156 -1.97 -14.76 -18.79
C PHE A 156 -1.79 -13.71 -19.89
N TYR A 157 -1.69 -14.13 -21.15
CA TYR A 157 -1.56 -13.18 -22.26
C TYR A 157 -2.81 -12.32 -22.45
N ASP A 158 -4.01 -12.80 -22.13
CA ASP A 158 -5.21 -11.95 -22.08
C ASP A 158 -5.06 -10.81 -21.05
N PHE A 159 -4.70 -11.15 -19.81
CA PHE A 159 -4.48 -10.15 -18.77
C PHE A 159 -3.32 -9.20 -19.09
N LEU A 160 -2.22 -9.75 -19.63
CA LEU A 160 -1.02 -8.99 -19.99
C LEU A 160 -1.32 -7.99 -21.12
N ARG A 161 -2.08 -8.38 -22.16
CA ARG A 161 -2.53 -7.45 -23.21
C ARG A 161 -3.34 -6.29 -22.64
N VAL A 162 -4.23 -6.57 -21.69
CA VAL A 162 -5.05 -5.54 -21.02
C VAL A 162 -4.21 -4.62 -20.14
N ALA A 163 -3.19 -5.14 -19.46
CA ALA A 163 -2.23 -4.35 -18.69
C ALA A 163 -1.35 -3.50 -19.60
N TRP A 164 -0.83 -4.08 -20.68
CA TRP A 164 0.06 -3.42 -21.64
C TRP A 164 -0.60 -2.24 -22.35
N ARG A 165 -1.87 -2.38 -22.76
CA ARG A 165 -2.63 -1.23 -23.31
C ARG A 165 -2.63 -0.02 -22.38
N LYS A 166 -2.63 -0.24 -21.06
CA LYS A 166 -2.55 0.86 -20.08
C LYS A 166 -1.13 1.42 -19.97
N MET A 167 -0.09 0.60 -20.12
CA MET A 167 1.29 1.11 -20.22
C MET A 167 1.44 2.05 -21.41
N VAL A 168 0.90 1.68 -22.58
CA VAL A 168 0.88 2.54 -23.77
C VAL A 168 0.07 3.81 -23.53
N ALA A 169 -1.15 3.69 -23.00
CA ALA A 169 -2.01 4.85 -22.72
C ALA A 169 -1.40 5.82 -21.68
N ARG A 170 -0.60 5.30 -20.75
CA ARG A 170 0.12 6.09 -19.74
C ARG A 170 1.46 6.65 -20.26
N GLY A 171 1.84 6.37 -21.51
CA GLY A 171 3.11 6.82 -22.09
C GLY A 171 4.35 6.09 -21.55
N LEU A 172 4.17 4.97 -20.84
CA LEU A 172 5.27 4.15 -20.31
C LEU A 172 5.84 3.19 -21.37
N ALA A 173 5.09 2.95 -22.44
CA ALA A 173 5.53 2.12 -23.57
C ALA A 173 5.06 2.72 -24.89
N SER A 174 5.86 2.58 -25.95
CA SER A 174 5.51 3.09 -27.29
C SER A 174 5.04 1.99 -28.24
N ASP A 175 5.53 0.76 -28.10
CA ASP A 175 5.16 -0.38 -28.95
C ASP A 175 3.87 -1.06 -28.43
N PRO A 176 2.76 -1.06 -29.18
CA PRO A 176 1.52 -1.74 -28.79
C PRO A 176 1.67 -3.26 -28.58
N ASP A 177 2.70 -3.87 -29.16
CA ASP A 177 2.96 -5.31 -29.11
C ASP A 177 4.15 -5.71 -28.21
N GLY A 178 4.74 -4.75 -27.49
CA GLY A 178 5.90 -5.01 -26.62
C GLY A 178 5.63 -6.03 -25.49
N TRP A 179 4.36 -6.30 -25.16
CA TRP A 179 3.98 -7.39 -24.25
C TRP A 179 4.49 -8.77 -24.69
N ARG A 180 4.74 -8.98 -25.99
CA ARG A 180 5.29 -10.23 -26.53
C ARG A 180 6.73 -10.51 -26.09
N ALA A 181 7.41 -9.53 -25.49
CA ALA A 181 8.72 -9.71 -24.88
C ALA A 181 8.67 -10.55 -23.59
N VAL A 182 7.50 -10.71 -22.96
CA VAL A 182 7.34 -11.59 -21.80
C VAL A 182 7.38 -13.05 -22.26
N THR A 183 8.26 -13.83 -21.65
CA THR A 183 8.35 -15.28 -21.87
C THR A 183 7.61 -16.05 -20.77
N CYS A 184 7.17 -17.27 -21.07
CA CYS A 184 6.52 -18.14 -20.09
C CYS A 184 7.36 -19.41 -19.83
N GLU A 185 7.32 -19.90 -18.59
CA GLU A 185 7.99 -21.13 -18.17
C GLU A 185 7.03 -22.00 -17.33
N ARG A 186 7.09 -23.33 -17.52
CA ARG A 186 6.22 -24.30 -16.84
C ARG A 186 6.89 -24.97 -15.64
N ASP A 187 8.20 -24.85 -15.49
CA ASP A 187 8.94 -25.22 -14.27
C ASP A 187 9.22 -23.99 -13.40
N LEU A 188 8.63 -23.93 -12.20
CA LEU A 188 8.83 -22.81 -11.26
C LEU A 188 10.32 -22.63 -10.95
N GLY A 189 11.03 -23.73 -10.73
CA GLY A 189 12.44 -23.71 -10.43
C GLY A 189 13.27 -23.07 -11.56
N ALA A 190 13.00 -23.41 -12.82
CA ALA A 190 13.69 -22.89 -13.99
C ALA A 190 13.44 -21.39 -14.14
N CYS A 191 12.19 -20.97 -13.95
CA CYS A 191 11.79 -19.56 -13.98
C CYS A 191 12.60 -18.72 -12.97
N VAL A 192 12.71 -19.18 -11.72
CA VAL A 192 13.35 -18.39 -10.66
C VAL A 192 14.88 -18.55 -10.57
N ARG A 193 15.45 -19.66 -11.08
CA ARG A 193 16.91 -19.87 -11.11
C ARG A 193 17.62 -18.84 -11.98
N ALA A 194 16.98 -18.43 -13.09
CA ALA A 194 17.54 -17.49 -14.06
C ALA A 194 17.27 -16.01 -13.72
N ALA A 195 16.46 -15.72 -12.70
CA ALA A 195 16.01 -14.37 -12.37
C ALA A 195 16.95 -13.67 -11.37
N ASP A 196 17.10 -12.35 -11.51
CA ASP A 196 17.81 -11.45 -10.60
C ASP A 196 16.89 -10.83 -9.53
N TYR A 197 15.57 -10.89 -9.77
CA TYR A 197 14.50 -10.48 -8.85
C TYR A 197 13.25 -11.35 -9.07
N VAL A 198 12.53 -11.69 -8.01
CA VAL A 198 11.29 -12.47 -8.07
C VAL A 198 10.12 -11.69 -7.49
N GLN A 199 9.02 -11.57 -8.25
CA GLN A 199 7.76 -10.99 -7.80
C GLN A 199 6.68 -12.08 -7.73
N GLU A 200 6.18 -12.34 -6.53
CA GLU A 200 5.09 -13.26 -6.25
C GLU A 200 3.76 -12.50 -6.16
N SER A 201 2.73 -13.01 -6.84
CA SER A 201 1.38 -12.45 -6.99
C SER A 201 0.34 -13.56 -7.20
N VAL A 202 0.54 -14.72 -6.59
CA VAL A 202 -0.45 -15.80 -6.51
C VAL A 202 -1.64 -15.38 -5.64
N VAL A 203 -2.70 -16.17 -5.69
CA VAL A 203 -3.94 -15.91 -4.95
C VAL A 203 -3.68 -15.72 -3.45
N GLU A 204 -4.52 -14.90 -2.82
CA GLU A 204 -4.40 -14.50 -1.41
C GLU A 204 -4.84 -15.62 -0.46
N GLU A 205 -4.12 -16.75 -0.49
CA GLU A 205 -4.33 -17.91 0.37
C GLU A 205 -3.02 -18.27 1.06
N LEU A 206 -3.03 -18.35 2.39
CA LEU A 206 -1.82 -18.45 3.21
C LEU A 206 -1.03 -19.73 2.90
N ALA A 207 -1.69 -20.88 2.84
CA ALA A 207 -1.00 -22.16 2.66
C ALA A 207 -0.33 -22.24 1.28
N LEU A 208 -0.99 -21.75 0.23
CA LEU A 208 -0.44 -21.65 -1.10
C LEU A 208 0.74 -20.68 -1.15
N LYS A 209 0.60 -19.46 -0.61
CA LYS A 209 1.70 -18.49 -0.60
C LYS A 209 2.92 -19.01 0.15
N GLN A 210 2.73 -19.62 1.31
CA GLN A 210 3.83 -20.25 2.06
C GLN A 210 4.51 -21.35 1.24
N SER A 211 3.74 -22.23 0.59
CA SER A 211 4.27 -23.30 -0.26
C SER A 211 5.03 -22.77 -1.48
N ILE A 212 4.51 -21.73 -2.15
CA ILE A 212 5.15 -21.11 -3.31
C ILE A 212 6.43 -20.38 -2.89
N ILE A 213 6.39 -19.60 -1.81
CA ILE A 213 7.55 -18.87 -1.31
C ILE A 213 8.65 -19.82 -0.82
N GLU A 214 8.31 -20.94 -0.20
CA GLU A 214 9.25 -22.01 0.15
C GLU A 214 9.95 -22.57 -1.11
N GLN A 215 9.19 -22.85 -2.18
CA GLN A 215 9.75 -23.33 -3.44
C GLN A 215 10.63 -22.28 -4.12
N ILE A 216 10.21 -21.01 -4.13
CA ILE A 216 11.03 -19.90 -4.66
C ILE A 216 12.33 -19.82 -3.87
N ASP A 217 12.28 -19.77 -2.54
CA ASP A 217 13.48 -19.71 -1.70
C ASP A 217 14.42 -20.91 -1.92
N ALA A 218 13.86 -22.09 -2.17
CA ALA A 218 14.63 -23.31 -2.44
C ALA A 218 15.41 -23.27 -3.77
N HIS A 219 14.88 -22.61 -4.80
CA HIS A 219 15.43 -22.62 -6.16
C HIS A 219 16.15 -21.32 -6.56
N THR A 220 15.86 -20.21 -5.90
CA THR A 220 16.44 -18.90 -6.22
C THR A 220 17.84 -18.73 -5.61
N ARG A 221 18.80 -18.22 -6.42
CA ARG A 221 20.19 -17.91 -5.99
C ARG A 221 20.21 -17.07 -4.71
N PRO A 222 21.09 -17.32 -3.71
CA PRO A 222 20.99 -16.73 -2.36
C PRO A 222 20.89 -15.20 -2.25
N HIS A 223 21.44 -14.46 -3.22
CA HIS A 223 21.48 -12.98 -3.25
C HIS A 223 20.27 -12.33 -3.94
N VAL A 224 19.43 -13.12 -4.62
CA VAL A 224 18.27 -12.60 -5.36
C VAL A 224 17.13 -12.30 -4.40
N PHE A 225 16.56 -11.11 -4.53
CA PHE A 225 15.47 -10.61 -3.70
C PHE A 225 14.12 -11.20 -4.13
N ILE A 226 13.24 -11.48 -3.16
CA ILE A 226 11.93 -12.07 -3.39
C ILE A 226 10.89 -11.15 -2.77
N ALA A 227 9.94 -10.65 -3.56
CA ALA A 227 8.85 -9.83 -3.06
C ALA A 227 7.50 -10.51 -3.28
N SER A 228 6.57 -10.32 -2.34
CA SER A 228 5.17 -10.74 -2.44
C SER A 228 4.25 -9.53 -2.54
N SER A 229 3.27 -9.59 -3.45
CA SER A 229 2.18 -8.59 -3.55
C SER A 229 0.99 -8.90 -2.66
N SER A 230 1.18 -9.64 -1.57
CA SER A 230 0.11 -9.87 -0.61
C SER A 230 -0.43 -8.56 -0.05
N SER A 231 -1.76 -8.44 0.01
CA SER A 231 -2.49 -7.27 0.49
C SER A 231 -2.89 -7.37 1.96
N PHE A 232 -3.08 -8.59 2.46
CA PHE A 232 -3.71 -8.83 3.75
C PHE A 232 -2.99 -9.84 4.64
N ILE A 233 -2.06 -10.62 4.08
CA ILE A 233 -1.28 -11.60 4.82
C ILE A 233 0.03 -10.94 5.29
N PRO A 234 0.33 -10.96 6.60
CA PRO A 234 1.58 -10.43 7.14
C PRO A 234 2.82 -11.12 6.55
N LEU A 235 3.89 -10.35 6.34
CA LEU A 235 5.16 -10.84 5.81
C LEU A 235 5.73 -11.96 6.67
N SER A 236 5.60 -11.84 7.99
CA SER A 236 6.03 -12.87 8.95
C SER A 236 5.40 -14.23 8.68
N LEU A 237 4.13 -14.28 8.29
CA LEU A 237 3.42 -15.51 7.95
C LEU A 237 3.77 -16.02 6.55
N ILE A 238 3.92 -15.12 5.57
CA ILE A 238 4.27 -15.49 4.18
C ILE A 238 5.62 -16.22 4.15
N ARG A 239 6.62 -15.70 4.86
CA ARG A 239 7.98 -16.26 4.86
C ARG A 239 8.21 -17.41 5.85
N ALA A 240 7.19 -17.80 6.61
CA ALA A 240 7.35 -18.73 7.75
C ALA A 240 7.90 -20.12 7.36
N ARG A 241 7.67 -20.57 6.11
CA ARG A 241 8.18 -21.86 5.60
C ARG A 241 9.49 -21.74 4.81
N ALA A 242 9.98 -20.53 4.55
CA ALA A 242 11.26 -20.35 3.87
C ALA A 242 12.42 -20.63 4.83
N THR A 243 13.26 -21.61 4.48
CA THR A 243 14.31 -22.12 5.38
C THR A 243 15.73 -21.83 4.90
N ARG A 244 15.94 -21.45 3.64
CA ARG A 244 17.29 -21.22 3.10
C ARG A 244 17.74 -19.80 3.36
N HIS A 245 16.98 -18.82 2.85
CA HIS A 245 17.35 -17.41 2.92
C HIS A 245 16.14 -16.48 3.16
N PRO A 246 15.38 -16.67 4.25
CA PRO A 246 14.14 -15.92 4.52
C PRO A 246 14.29 -14.41 4.74
N GLN A 247 15.52 -13.92 4.90
CA GLN A 247 15.85 -12.50 5.14
C GLN A 247 15.77 -11.62 3.87
N ARG A 248 15.76 -12.23 2.68
CA ARG A 248 15.60 -11.52 1.38
C ARG A 248 14.15 -11.46 0.89
N ILE A 249 13.23 -11.97 1.70
CA ILE A 249 11.80 -12.01 1.40
C ILE A 249 11.15 -10.76 1.97
N ALA A 250 10.35 -10.09 1.14
CA ALA A 250 9.71 -8.84 1.46
C ALA A 250 8.28 -8.78 0.89
N THR A 251 7.55 -7.76 1.32
CA THR A 251 6.30 -7.32 0.71
C THR A 251 6.59 -6.18 -0.26
N ALA A 252 6.06 -6.27 -1.48
CA ALA A 252 5.90 -5.18 -2.43
C ALA A 252 4.43 -5.16 -2.86
N HIS A 253 3.62 -4.39 -2.13
CA HIS A 253 2.18 -4.29 -2.31
C HIS A 253 1.86 -3.09 -3.21
N PRO A 254 1.53 -3.30 -4.50
CA PRO A 254 1.06 -2.22 -5.36
C PRO A 254 -0.42 -1.95 -5.13
N THR A 255 -0.92 -0.82 -5.62
CA THR A 255 -2.37 -0.65 -5.85
C THR A 255 -2.80 -1.55 -7.01
N LEU A 256 -2.49 -1.12 -8.24
CA LEU A 256 -2.59 -1.90 -9.47
C LEU A 256 -1.49 -1.37 -10.39
N PRO A 257 -0.38 -2.10 -10.65
CA PRO A 257 0.77 -1.56 -11.38
C PRO A 257 0.42 -1.05 -12.78
N GLN A 258 -0.61 -1.63 -13.40
CA GLN A 258 -1.09 -1.20 -14.71
C GLN A 258 -1.84 0.14 -14.69
N TRP A 259 -2.32 0.60 -13.54
CA TRP A 259 -3.07 1.85 -13.39
C TRP A 259 -2.27 2.97 -12.74
N ASP A 260 -1.31 2.64 -11.88
CA ASP A 260 -0.64 3.61 -11.01
C ASP A 260 0.83 3.22 -10.77
N ASP A 261 1.63 4.20 -10.31
CA ASP A 261 3.06 4.07 -9.99
C ASP A 261 3.29 3.91 -8.49
N PHE A 262 2.37 3.39 -7.70
CA PHE A 262 2.51 3.34 -6.24
C PHE A 262 2.83 1.93 -5.73
N VAL A 263 3.73 1.84 -4.74
CA VAL A 263 4.04 0.58 -4.05
C VAL A 263 4.39 0.78 -2.57
N GLU A 264 3.88 -0.10 -1.73
CA GLU A 264 4.21 -0.17 -0.30
C GLU A 264 5.18 -1.31 -0.07
N VAL A 265 6.31 -1.02 0.59
CA VAL A 265 7.38 -1.99 0.79
C VAL A 265 7.68 -2.26 2.26
N LEU A 266 7.93 -3.53 2.57
CA LEU A 266 8.39 -3.98 3.89
C LEU A 266 9.29 -5.20 3.71
N GLY A 267 10.54 -5.11 4.13
CA GLY A 267 11.47 -6.24 4.18
C GLY A 267 11.54 -6.89 5.56
N ALA A 268 12.19 -8.06 5.62
CA ALA A 268 12.51 -8.74 6.88
C ALA A 268 13.47 -7.95 7.79
N SER A 269 14.12 -6.92 7.26
CA SER A 269 14.97 -5.97 7.98
C SER A 269 14.83 -4.58 7.37
N ALA A 270 15.26 -3.54 8.10
CA ALA A 270 15.27 -2.18 7.56
C ALA A 270 16.19 -2.03 6.33
N GLU A 271 17.24 -2.83 6.23
CA GLU A 271 18.11 -2.86 5.05
C GLU A 271 17.40 -3.46 3.84
N ALA A 272 16.70 -4.57 4.01
CA ALA A 272 15.89 -5.17 2.95
C ALA A 272 14.76 -4.24 2.50
N THR A 273 14.11 -3.53 3.44
CA THR A 273 13.11 -2.50 3.11
C THR A 273 13.71 -1.39 2.27
N ARG A 274 14.89 -0.87 2.63
CA ARG A 274 15.58 0.17 1.86
C ARG A 274 15.98 -0.33 0.47
N TRP A 275 16.55 -1.52 0.38
CA TRP A 275 16.94 -2.12 -0.89
C TRP A 275 15.75 -2.17 -1.86
N LEU A 276 14.60 -2.69 -1.38
CA LEU A 276 13.40 -2.82 -2.20
C LEU A 276 12.80 -1.47 -2.58
N ALA A 277 12.80 -0.50 -1.66
CA ALA A 277 12.35 0.86 -1.94
C ALA A 277 13.21 1.54 -3.01
N THR A 278 14.54 1.38 -2.94
CA THR A 278 15.46 1.95 -3.93
C THR A 278 15.31 1.28 -5.29
N PHE A 279 15.21 -0.06 -5.33
CA PHE A 279 15.02 -0.80 -6.57
C PHE A 279 13.69 -0.47 -7.24
N LEU A 280 12.57 -0.47 -6.50
CA LEU A 280 11.25 -0.15 -7.08
C LEU A 280 11.06 1.36 -7.31
N GLY A 281 11.84 2.20 -6.64
CA GLY A 281 11.68 3.65 -6.61
C GLY A 281 11.88 4.35 -7.95
N ARG A 282 11.56 5.65 -7.96
CA ARG A 282 11.58 6.55 -9.13
C ARG A 282 12.88 6.52 -9.95
N GLU A 283 14.01 6.23 -9.32
CA GLU A 283 15.33 6.24 -9.99
C GLU A 283 15.64 4.96 -10.77
N HIS A 284 14.94 3.84 -10.51
CA HIS A 284 15.27 2.53 -11.10
C HIS A 284 14.09 1.90 -11.83
N VAL A 285 13.05 1.48 -11.12
CA VAL A 285 11.84 0.92 -11.75
C VAL A 285 10.80 2.00 -12.03
N GLY A 286 10.80 3.12 -11.30
CA GLY A 286 9.92 4.26 -11.63
C GLY A 286 8.70 4.43 -10.72
N MET A 287 8.59 3.70 -9.61
CA MET A 287 7.45 3.80 -8.69
C MET A 287 7.68 4.81 -7.54
N ASP A 288 6.60 5.36 -7.02
CA ASP A 288 6.50 6.01 -5.72
C ASP A 288 6.44 4.95 -4.61
N ALA A 289 7.61 4.53 -4.15
CA ALA A 289 7.75 3.55 -3.09
C ALA A 289 7.64 4.21 -1.70
N ILE A 290 6.73 3.71 -0.85
CA ILE A 290 6.73 4.04 0.58
C ILE A 290 7.24 2.87 1.41
N THR A 291 8.00 3.16 2.47
CA THR A 291 8.52 2.14 3.38
C THR A 291 7.65 2.01 4.62
N MET A 292 7.13 0.82 4.88
CA MET A 292 6.47 0.50 6.14
C MET A 292 7.49 0.13 7.22
N LYS A 293 7.20 0.51 8.47
CA LYS A 293 8.04 0.17 9.63
C LYS A 293 7.66 -1.17 10.25
N HIS A 294 6.38 -1.51 10.17
CA HIS A 294 5.79 -2.72 10.72
C HIS A 294 4.78 -3.28 9.72
N GLU A 295 4.56 -4.58 9.78
CA GLU A 295 3.46 -5.20 9.03
C GLU A 295 2.11 -4.77 9.60
N MET A 296 1.14 -4.57 8.69
CA MET A 296 -0.22 -4.17 9.01
C MET A 296 -1.17 -4.88 8.07
N HIS A 297 -2.27 -5.39 8.60
CA HIS A 297 -3.33 -5.96 7.78
C HIS A 297 -3.93 -4.86 6.87
N GLY A 298 -3.86 -5.07 5.55
CA GLY A 298 -4.34 -4.11 4.56
C GLY A 298 -3.35 -2.99 4.22
N HIS A 299 -2.15 -2.99 4.80
CA HIS A 299 -1.13 -1.95 4.58
C HIS A 299 -1.70 -0.54 4.82
N VAL A 300 -1.01 0.52 4.38
CA VAL A 300 -1.46 1.91 4.60
C VAL A 300 -2.56 2.26 3.62
N HIS A 301 -2.38 1.96 2.33
CA HIS A 301 -3.32 2.36 1.29
C HIS A 301 -4.71 1.74 1.47
N ASN A 302 -4.80 0.40 1.63
CA ASN A 302 -6.13 -0.22 1.76
C ASN A 302 -6.78 0.10 3.10
N PHE A 303 -6.00 0.35 4.16
CA PHE A 303 -6.57 0.85 5.42
C PHE A 303 -7.27 2.20 5.22
N CYS A 304 -6.63 3.16 4.54
CA CYS A 304 -7.24 4.45 4.21
C CYS A 304 -8.52 4.28 3.38
N LEU A 305 -8.46 3.44 2.33
CA LEU A 305 -9.63 3.15 1.50
C LEU A 305 -10.78 2.54 2.33
N GLN A 306 -10.47 1.58 3.20
CA GLN A 306 -11.46 0.90 4.04
C GLN A 306 -12.16 1.87 4.98
N VAL A 307 -11.43 2.82 5.60
CA VAL A 307 -12.01 3.84 6.48
C VAL A 307 -12.99 4.73 5.71
N VAL A 308 -12.61 5.21 4.52
CA VAL A 308 -13.45 6.07 3.69
C VAL A 308 -14.70 5.32 3.21
N VAL A 309 -14.54 4.13 2.65
CA VAL A 309 -15.66 3.33 2.11
C VAL A 309 -16.61 2.92 3.23
N SER A 310 -16.11 2.42 4.35
CA SER A 310 -16.95 1.98 5.47
C SER A 310 -17.72 3.14 6.09
N GLY A 311 -17.06 4.30 6.27
CA GLY A 311 -17.70 5.52 6.76
C GLY A 311 -18.79 6.00 5.79
N GLY A 312 -18.49 6.04 4.50
CA GLY A 312 -19.43 6.43 3.44
C GLY A 312 -20.67 5.54 3.38
N VAL A 313 -20.49 4.21 3.38
CA VAL A 313 -21.61 3.25 3.43
C VAL A 313 -22.46 3.46 4.68
N GLY A 314 -21.83 3.79 5.82
CA GLY A 314 -22.54 4.15 7.05
C GLY A 314 -23.44 5.38 6.88
N LEU A 315 -22.94 6.44 6.24
CA LEU A 315 -23.70 7.67 5.97
C LEU A 315 -24.90 7.42 5.04
N ILE A 316 -24.70 6.62 3.99
CA ILE A 316 -25.75 6.26 3.03
C ILE A 316 -26.84 5.42 3.72
N LYS A 317 -26.46 4.40 4.49
CA LYS A 317 -27.42 3.57 5.25
C LYS A 317 -28.20 4.37 6.29
N ALA A 318 -27.59 5.40 6.86
CA ALA A 318 -28.27 6.32 7.76
C ALA A 318 -29.20 7.31 7.03
N GLY A 319 -29.19 7.35 5.69
CA GLY A 319 -29.98 8.28 4.89
C GLY A 319 -29.51 9.73 5.06
N ILE A 320 -28.21 9.94 5.27
CA ILE A 320 -27.60 11.28 5.38
C ILE A 320 -27.31 11.87 4.00
N THR A 321 -26.94 11.03 3.04
CA THR A 321 -26.56 11.41 1.68
C THR A 321 -26.71 10.22 0.73
N THR A 322 -26.73 10.44 -0.58
CA THR A 322 -26.69 9.37 -1.59
C THR A 322 -25.24 8.96 -1.91
N ALA A 323 -25.08 7.87 -2.68
CA ALA A 323 -23.75 7.46 -3.13
C ALA A 323 -23.11 8.50 -4.07
N GLU A 324 -23.92 9.10 -4.94
CA GLU A 324 -23.48 10.11 -5.90
C GLU A 324 -23.03 11.40 -5.21
N GLU A 325 -23.77 11.86 -4.20
CA GLU A 325 -23.39 13.02 -3.40
C GLU A 325 -22.13 12.76 -2.56
N LEU A 326 -21.99 11.54 -2.03
CA LEU A 326 -20.79 11.11 -1.33
C LEU A 326 -19.56 11.16 -2.25
N ASP A 327 -19.68 10.65 -3.48
CA ASP A 327 -18.60 10.70 -4.47
C ASP A 327 -18.19 12.15 -4.78
N VAL A 328 -19.15 13.06 -4.95
CA VAL A 328 -18.87 14.49 -5.14
C VAL A 328 -18.08 15.05 -3.94
N ALA A 329 -18.51 14.77 -2.71
CA ALA A 329 -17.83 15.22 -1.51
C ALA A 329 -16.38 14.68 -1.42
N LEU A 330 -16.17 13.40 -1.75
CA LEU A 330 -14.85 12.78 -1.75
C LEU A 330 -13.94 13.35 -2.84
N VAL A 331 -14.46 13.65 -4.03
CA VAL A 331 -13.69 14.31 -5.10
C VAL A 331 -13.21 15.69 -4.66
N HIS A 332 -14.06 16.51 -4.03
CA HIS A 332 -13.66 17.81 -3.52
C HIS A 332 -12.61 17.71 -2.41
N MET A 333 -12.75 16.72 -1.52
CA MET A 333 -11.73 16.43 -0.50
C MET A 333 -10.39 16.03 -1.13
N ALA A 334 -10.41 15.12 -2.10
CA ALA A 334 -9.21 14.67 -2.80
C ALA A 334 -8.52 15.81 -3.56
N LYS A 335 -9.28 16.67 -4.26
CA LYS A 335 -8.75 17.85 -4.97
C LYS A 335 -7.97 18.76 -4.01
N LEU A 336 -8.48 19.01 -2.80
CA LEU A 336 -7.79 19.80 -1.80
C LEU A 336 -6.50 19.11 -1.30
N ILE A 337 -6.56 17.82 -1.00
CA ILE A 337 -5.39 17.04 -0.55
C ILE A 337 -4.29 17.04 -1.61
N ILE A 338 -4.63 16.79 -2.88
CA ILE A 338 -3.69 16.76 -4.00
C ILE A 338 -3.08 18.14 -4.20
N ALA A 339 -3.89 19.20 -4.26
CA ALA A 339 -3.38 20.55 -4.46
C ALA A 339 -2.44 21.01 -3.34
N SER A 340 -2.76 20.64 -2.11
CA SER A 340 -1.93 20.91 -0.93
C SER A 340 -0.64 20.09 -0.90
N GLY A 341 -0.48 19.10 -1.79
CA GLY A 341 0.66 18.19 -1.79
C GLY A 341 0.65 17.20 -0.63
N GLY A 342 -0.54 16.76 -0.20
CA GLY A 342 -0.74 15.74 0.81
C GLY A 342 -1.64 16.18 1.97
N ALA A 343 -2.12 15.19 2.74
CA ALA A 343 -3.11 15.40 3.79
C ALA A 343 -2.59 16.27 4.95
N SER A 344 -1.32 16.09 5.35
CA SER A 344 -0.68 16.90 6.40
C SER A 344 -0.66 18.38 6.03
N ASN A 345 -0.34 18.69 4.77
CA ASN A 345 -0.31 20.06 4.27
C ASN A 345 -1.73 20.64 4.14
N ALA A 346 -2.69 19.85 3.65
CA ALA A 346 -4.09 20.29 3.62
C ALA A 346 -4.61 20.62 5.03
N PHE A 347 -4.26 19.80 6.02
CA PHE A 347 -4.70 19.97 7.40
C PHE A 347 -4.10 21.21 8.08
N VAL A 348 -2.81 21.47 7.91
CA VAL A 348 -2.15 22.62 8.53
C VAL A 348 -2.28 23.88 7.69
N GLY A 349 -1.97 23.78 6.40
CA GLY A 349 -1.96 24.88 5.46
C GLY A 349 -3.36 25.40 5.12
N ALA A 350 -4.22 24.55 4.56
CA ALA A 350 -5.55 24.99 4.13
C ALA A 350 -6.53 25.12 5.30
N VAL A 351 -6.68 24.06 6.11
CA VAL A 351 -7.65 24.04 7.22
C VAL A 351 -7.16 24.87 8.42
N GLY A 352 -5.86 24.79 8.72
CA GLY A 352 -5.22 25.55 9.80
C GLY A 352 -4.75 26.95 9.44
N ASN A 353 -5.00 27.40 8.20
CA ASN A 353 -4.52 28.68 7.68
C ASN A 353 -3.00 28.88 7.89
N GLY A 354 -2.23 27.80 7.70
CA GLY A 354 -0.78 27.78 7.82
C GLY A 354 -0.20 27.80 9.23
N SER A 355 -1.05 27.68 10.26
CA SER A 355 -0.64 27.82 11.65
C SER A 355 -0.92 26.55 12.44
N GLU A 356 0.13 25.91 12.96
CA GLU A 356 0.00 24.77 13.89
C GLU A 356 -0.89 25.12 15.09
N ASP A 357 -0.79 26.36 15.58
CA ASP A 357 -1.54 26.84 16.73
C ASP A 357 -3.04 26.93 16.42
N ALA A 358 -3.38 27.44 15.23
CA ALA A 358 -4.75 27.51 14.75
C ALA A 358 -5.30 26.11 14.43
N THR A 359 -4.50 25.24 13.80
CA THR A 359 -4.86 23.83 13.58
C THR A 359 -5.15 23.11 14.89
N ALA A 360 -4.28 23.26 15.89
CA ALA A 360 -4.46 22.64 17.20
C ALA A 360 -5.67 23.20 17.95
N ALA A 361 -5.95 24.50 17.81
CA ALA A 361 -7.16 25.13 18.36
C ALA A 361 -8.43 24.57 17.71
N LEU A 362 -8.47 24.48 16.37
CA LEU A 362 -9.61 23.91 15.66
C LEU A 362 -9.82 22.44 16.02
N ALA A 363 -8.77 21.64 16.05
CA ALA A 363 -8.84 20.23 16.45
C ALA A 363 -9.35 20.07 17.90
N ALA A 364 -8.94 20.96 18.81
CA ALA A 364 -9.46 20.99 20.17
C ALA A 364 -10.96 21.35 20.21
N ASP A 365 -11.39 22.32 19.42
CA ASP A 365 -12.81 22.70 19.34
C ASP A 365 -13.67 21.56 18.76
N VAL A 366 -13.18 20.84 17.74
CA VAL A 366 -13.83 19.63 17.21
C VAL A 366 -13.93 18.54 18.28
N MET A 367 -12.82 18.25 18.96
CA MET A 367 -12.77 17.25 20.04
C MET A 367 -13.77 17.56 21.16
N LEU A 368 -13.84 18.82 21.59
CA LEU A 368 -14.75 19.25 22.65
C LEU A 368 -16.21 19.36 22.14
N GLY A 369 -16.44 19.66 20.87
CA GLY A 369 -17.78 19.79 20.29
C GLY A 369 -18.47 18.45 20.02
N LEU A 370 -17.72 17.40 19.70
CA LEU A 370 -18.23 16.08 19.31
C LEU A 370 -19.26 15.48 20.29
N PRO A 371 -19.03 15.46 21.62
CA PRO A 371 -20.00 14.91 22.58
C PRO A 371 -21.35 15.62 22.57
N ALA A 372 -21.41 16.89 22.15
CA ALA A 372 -22.65 17.66 22.05
C ALA A 372 -23.27 17.58 20.65
N ALA A 373 -22.44 17.64 19.61
CA ALA A 373 -22.88 17.65 18.21
C ALA A 373 -23.57 16.33 17.82
N ILE A 374 -23.02 15.18 18.20
CA ILE A 374 -23.56 13.86 17.80
C ILE A 374 -24.99 13.64 18.34
N PRO A 375 -25.26 13.81 19.65
CA PRO A 375 -26.63 13.71 20.17
C PRO A 375 -27.56 14.77 19.59
N ALA A 376 -27.07 16.00 19.35
CA ALA A 376 -27.88 17.06 18.78
C ALA A 376 -28.37 16.71 17.36
N CYS A 377 -27.49 16.16 16.50
CA CYS A 377 -27.87 15.68 15.18
C CYS A 377 -28.92 14.56 15.28
N PHE A 378 -28.74 13.58 16.16
CA PHE A 378 -29.70 12.50 16.36
C PHE A 378 -31.07 13.02 16.82
N ILE A 379 -31.09 13.87 17.84
CA ILE A 379 -32.32 14.46 18.40
C ILE A 379 -33.07 15.28 17.36
N SER A 380 -32.36 16.06 16.54
CA SER A 380 -32.97 16.86 15.47
C SER A 380 -33.67 16.03 14.41
N ARG A 381 -33.26 14.76 14.24
CA ARG A 381 -33.87 13.81 13.31
C ARG A 381 -35.07 13.07 13.91
N VAL A 382 -35.06 12.80 15.21
CA VAL A 382 -36.06 11.95 15.86
C VAL A 382 -37.21 12.77 16.47
N LEU A 383 -36.93 13.96 16.99
CA LEU A 383 -37.93 14.78 17.67
C LEU A 383 -38.56 15.84 16.75
N PRO A 384 -39.84 16.19 16.96
CA PRO A 384 -40.46 17.35 16.33
C PRO A 384 -39.68 18.64 16.61
N PRO A 385 -39.71 19.64 15.70
CA PRO A 385 -38.91 20.87 15.80
C PRO A 385 -38.94 21.59 17.16
N PRO A 386 -40.07 21.78 17.86
CA PRO A 386 -40.07 22.47 19.16
C PRO A 386 -39.34 21.69 20.25
N LEU A 387 -39.50 20.36 20.28
CA LEU A 387 -38.84 19.49 21.26
C LEU A 387 -37.34 19.33 20.94
N ALA A 388 -37.00 19.19 19.66
CA ALA A 388 -35.62 19.16 19.21
C ALA A 388 -34.88 20.45 19.61
N LYS A 389 -35.48 21.63 19.38
CA LYS A 389 -34.90 22.92 19.80
C LYS A 389 -34.62 22.97 21.29
N LEU A 390 -35.56 22.54 22.13
CA LEU A 390 -35.39 22.54 23.59
C LEU A 390 -34.28 21.58 24.04
N ALA A 391 -34.25 20.37 23.48
CA ALA A 391 -33.25 19.36 23.81
C ALA A 391 -31.84 19.77 23.35
N VAL A 392 -31.70 20.29 22.12
CA VAL A 392 -30.43 20.82 21.61
C VAL A 392 -29.96 22.02 22.44
N ALA A 393 -30.85 22.94 22.82
CA ALA A 393 -30.49 24.07 23.69
C ALA A 393 -29.96 23.59 25.06
N SER A 394 -30.53 22.51 25.59
CA SER A 394 -30.07 21.91 26.86
C SER A 394 -28.69 21.29 26.72
N ILE A 395 -28.44 20.54 25.63
CA ILE A 395 -27.13 19.97 25.31
C ILE A 395 -26.08 21.08 25.16
N SER A 396 -26.41 22.15 24.43
CA SER A 396 -25.50 23.30 24.24
C SER A 396 -25.16 24.00 25.56
N ARG A 397 -26.12 24.14 26.49
CA ARG A 397 -25.85 24.70 27.82
C ARG A 397 -24.93 23.83 28.66
N VAL A 398 -25.07 22.51 28.60
CA VAL A 398 -24.16 21.60 29.30
C VAL A 398 -22.78 21.62 28.64
N SER A 399 -22.75 21.66 27.31
CA SER A 399 -21.50 21.74 26.55
C SER A 399 -20.70 23.00 26.84
N SER A 400 -21.37 24.14 27.01
CA SER A 400 -20.71 25.42 27.32
C SER A 400 -19.94 25.39 28.64
N LEU A 401 -20.30 24.54 29.60
CA LEU A 401 -19.62 24.42 30.89
C LEU A 401 -18.16 23.95 30.74
N TYR A 402 -17.91 23.00 29.85
CA TYR A 402 -16.56 22.48 29.62
C TYR A 402 -15.88 23.15 28.43
N THR A 403 -16.62 23.46 27.35
CA THR A 403 -16.04 24.20 26.20
C THR A 403 -15.64 25.62 26.59
N GLY A 404 -16.31 26.27 27.54
CA GLY A 404 -15.95 27.61 28.02
C GLY A 404 -14.75 27.65 28.97
N SER A 405 -14.30 26.51 29.50
CA SER A 405 -13.23 26.47 30.49
C SER A 405 -11.84 26.68 29.87
N PRO A 406 -11.09 27.73 30.26
CA PRO A 406 -9.73 27.97 29.75
C PRO A 406 -8.74 26.84 30.09
N LEU A 407 -8.99 26.11 31.18
CA LEU A 407 -8.19 24.96 31.55
C LEU A 407 -8.44 23.77 30.62
N VAL A 408 -9.71 23.46 30.37
CA VAL A 408 -10.12 22.36 29.47
C VAL A 408 -9.65 22.65 28.04
N LYS A 409 -9.83 23.87 27.54
CA LYS A 409 -9.34 24.27 26.21
C LYS A 409 -7.81 24.12 26.09
N ARG A 410 -7.04 24.57 27.08
CA ARG A 410 -5.58 24.41 27.07
C ARG A 410 -5.17 22.95 27.08
N LEU A 411 -5.84 22.11 27.86
CA LEU A 411 -5.58 20.67 27.89
C LEU A 411 -5.92 20.02 26.54
N ALA A 412 -7.11 20.29 25.99
CA ALA A 412 -7.54 19.78 24.69
C ALA A 412 -6.59 20.20 23.57
N LYS A 413 -6.15 21.46 23.56
CA LYS A 413 -5.14 21.96 22.60
C LYS A 413 -3.80 21.25 22.74
N ARG A 414 -3.36 20.96 23.96
CA ARG A 414 -2.12 20.19 24.20
C ARG A 414 -2.24 18.75 23.71
N VAL A 415 -3.40 18.13 23.91
CA VAL A 415 -3.71 16.80 23.35
C VAL A 415 -3.71 16.85 21.83
N ALA A 416 -4.42 17.82 21.23
CA ALA A 416 -4.45 18.01 19.78
C ALA A 416 -3.05 18.23 19.20
N TYR A 417 -2.21 19.02 19.87
CA TYR A 417 -0.83 19.24 19.43
C TYR A 417 -0.02 17.95 19.46
N PHE A 418 -0.11 17.21 20.56
CA PHE A 418 0.59 15.95 20.72
C PHE A 418 0.16 14.89 19.68
N SER A 419 -1.16 14.77 19.45
CA SER A 419 -1.72 13.81 18.50
C SER A 419 -1.33 14.11 17.04
N ASN A 420 -1.13 15.39 16.70
CA ASN A 420 -0.83 15.83 15.33
C ASN A 420 0.65 16.18 15.09
N LYS A 421 1.54 15.88 16.05
CA LYS A 421 2.97 16.28 16.01
C LYS A 421 3.70 15.87 14.73
N GLU A 422 3.37 14.69 14.18
CA GLU A 422 4.01 14.18 12.96
C GLU A 422 3.53 14.95 11.72
N PHE A 423 2.25 15.34 11.67
CA PHE A 423 1.71 16.18 10.59
C PHE A 423 2.34 17.58 10.63
N PHE A 424 2.53 18.12 11.83
CA PHE A 424 3.23 19.40 12.02
C PHE A 424 4.72 19.31 11.64
N ALA A 425 5.38 18.18 11.88
CA ALA A 425 6.76 17.98 11.42
C ALA A 425 6.85 18.00 9.89
N VAL A 426 5.93 17.33 9.19
CA VAL A 426 5.85 17.37 7.72
C VAL A 426 5.61 18.80 7.22
N TRP A 427 4.67 19.52 7.81
CA TRP A 427 4.37 20.90 7.45
C TRP A 427 5.59 21.82 7.62
N ARG A 428 6.31 21.73 8.76
CA ARG A 428 7.51 22.54 9.04
C ARG A 428 8.66 22.28 8.09
N ALA A 429 8.80 21.04 7.61
CA ALA A 429 9.79 20.70 6.58
C ALA A 429 9.39 21.25 5.20
N GLY A 430 8.12 21.61 5.03
CA GLY A 430 7.58 22.21 3.83
C GLY A 430 7.99 23.68 3.66
N PRO A 431 7.68 24.23 2.48
CA PRO A 431 7.91 25.63 2.21
C PRO A 431 6.91 26.49 3.01
N GLY A 432 7.38 27.61 3.57
CA GLY A 432 6.57 28.48 4.44
C GLY A 432 5.21 28.92 3.87
N ASN A 433 4.34 29.43 4.74
CA ASN A 433 2.90 29.53 4.49
C ASN A 433 2.48 30.29 3.22
N GLU A 434 3.01 31.50 2.98
CA GLU A 434 2.62 32.32 1.81
C GLU A 434 2.88 31.59 0.49
N ALA A 435 4.08 31.01 0.36
CA ALA A 435 4.44 30.24 -0.83
C ALA A 435 3.60 28.96 -0.95
N TYR A 436 3.19 28.36 0.17
CA TYR A 436 2.30 27.20 0.16
C TYR A 436 0.91 27.56 -0.39
N GLU A 437 0.32 28.66 0.09
CA GLU A 437 -1.04 29.06 -0.28
C GLU A 437 -1.12 29.36 -1.78
N GLU A 438 -0.15 30.13 -2.29
CA GLU A 438 -0.07 30.44 -3.72
C GLU A 438 0.03 29.17 -4.58
N ARG A 439 0.93 28.24 -4.23
CA ARG A 439 1.08 26.96 -4.96
C ARG A 439 -0.17 26.10 -4.89
N THR A 440 -0.84 26.08 -3.74
CA THR A 440 -2.07 25.29 -3.54
C THR A 440 -3.19 25.83 -4.41
N LEU A 441 -3.37 27.15 -4.46
CA LEU A 441 -4.36 27.80 -5.32
C LEU A 441 -4.07 27.57 -6.80
N GLN A 442 -2.80 27.66 -7.22
CA GLN A 442 -2.39 27.36 -8.60
C GLN A 442 -2.73 25.92 -8.99
N ARG A 443 -2.47 24.94 -8.10
CA ARG A 443 -2.80 23.53 -8.33
C ARG A 443 -4.29 23.26 -8.32
N LEU A 444 -5.06 23.88 -7.42
CA LEU A 444 -6.53 23.79 -7.42
C LEU A 444 -7.11 24.31 -8.74
N ASN A 445 -6.60 25.43 -9.23
CA ASN A 445 -7.01 25.99 -10.52
C ASN A 445 -6.65 25.06 -11.69
N ALA A 446 -5.52 24.36 -11.63
CA ALA A 446 -5.15 23.36 -12.62
C ALA A 446 -6.08 22.14 -12.58
N LEU A 447 -6.37 21.61 -11.38
CA LEU A 447 -7.30 20.49 -11.20
C LEU A 447 -8.73 20.82 -11.64
N ALA A 448 -9.19 22.05 -11.41
CA ALA A 448 -10.51 22.50 -11.84
C ALA A 448 -10.68 22.51 -13.37
N ARG A 449 -9.58 22.60 -14.14
CA ARG A 449 -9.59 22.56 -15.60
C ARG A 449 -9.64 21.15 -16.18
N LEU A 450 -9.38 20.12 -15.37
CA LEU A 450 -9.33 18.73 -15.83
C LEU A 450 -10.72 18.06 -15.92
N GLY A 451 -11.79 18.76 -15.52
CA GLY A 451 -13.16 18.21 -15.43
C GLY A 451 -13.34 17.38 -14.17
#